data_AF-A0A7W9HIF9-F1
#
_entry.id   AF-A0A7W9HIF9-F1
#
_cell.length_a   1.000
_cell.length_b   1.000
_cell.length_c   1.000
_cell.angle_alpha   90.00
_cell.angle_beta   90.00
_cell.angle_gamma   90.00
#
_symmetry.space_group_name_H-M   'P 1'
#
loop_
_entity.id
_entity.type
_entity.pdbx_description
1 polymer ?
#
loop_
_entity_poly.entity_id
_entity_poly.type
_entity_poly.pdbx_seq_one_letter_code
_entity_poly.pdbx_strand_id
1 'polypeptide(L)'
;MNRGRAVGFTVHLRAGLFSRAVTLAGFESDYALARAMEVNRSTVARVRQGELQPGPAFIGGALTALAPMQFADLFAVERIGDREAGVSVDAGVSVGEANVVYSAEAGGVQQAGGTVVDSGPDR
;
A
#
# COMPACT_ATOMS: atom_id res chain seq x y z
N MET A 1 14.93 15.33 26.71
CA MET A 1 13.46 15.14 26.80
C MET A 1 13.16 13.68 26.50
N ASN A 2 13.00 12.84 27.53
CA ASN A 2 12.70 11.42 27.36
C ASN A 2 11.21 11.28 27.03
N ARG A 3 10.88 10.96 25.77
CA ARG A 3 9.54 10.46 25.43
C ARG A 3 9.39 9.11 26.13
N GLY A 4 8.54 9.06 27.16
CA GLY A 4 8.20 7.80 27.83
C GLY A 4 7.86 6.75 26.78
N ARG A 5 8.49 5.57 26.88
CA ARG A 5 8.25 4.43 25.99
C ARG A 5 6.74 4.18 25.98
N ALA A 6 6.09 4.37 24.84
CA ALA A 6 4.66 4.13 24.72
C ALA A 6 4.40 2.66 25.05
N VAL A 7 3.61 2.41 26.10
CA VAL A 7 3.10 1.09 26.46
C VAL A 7 1.65 1.05 26.04
N GLY A 8 1.28 0.07 25.23
CA GLY A 8 -0.09 -0.04 24.73
C GLY A 8 -0.24 -1.16 23.72
N PHE A 9 -1.38 -1.18 23.04
CA PHE A 9 -1.63 -2.08 21.91
C PHE A 9 -1.90 -1.25 20.66
N THR A 10 -1.54 -1.81 19.52
CA THR A 10 -1.83 -1.25 18.20
C THR A 10 -2.37 -2.33 17.28
N VAL A 11 -3.10 -1.92 16.25
CA VAL A 11 -3.65 -2.82 15.24
C VAL A 11 -2.83 -2.67 13.98
N HIS A 12 -2.36 -3.78 13.44
CA HIS A 12 -1.68 -3.86 12.16
C HIS A 12 -2.51 -4.62 11.14
N LEU A 13 -2.39 -4.22 9.87
CA LEU A 13 -2.96 -4.97 8.75
C LEU A 13 -2.10 -6.21 8.46
N ARG A 14 -2.73 -7.37 8.33
CA ARG A 14 -2.09 -8.57 7.78
C ARG A 14 -2.04 -8.46 6.25
N ALA A 15 -1.15 -7.61 5.72
CA ALA A 15 -1.16 -7.18 4.31
C ALA A 15 -1.26 -8.34 3.29
N GLY A 16 -0.58 -9.46 3.55
CA GLY A 16 -0.67 -10.65 2.70
C GLY A 16 -2.03 -11.34 2.73
N LEU A 17 -2.62 -11.53 3.92
CA LEU A 17 -3.96 -12.13 4.05
C LEU A 17 -5.04 -11.19 3.51
N PHE A 18 -4.91 -9.89 3.79
CA PHE A 18 -5.80 -8.87 3.23
C PHE A 18 -5.78 -8.88 1.70
N SER A 19 -4.60 -8.91 1.08
CA SER A 19 -4.50 -8.93 -0.38
C SER A 19 -5.14 -10.18 -0.98
N ARG A 20 -4.99 -11.34 -0.34
CA ARG A 20 -5.67 -12.58 -0.75
C ARG A 20 -7.19 -12.47 -0.60
N ALA A 21 -7.68 -11.93 0.51
CA ALA A 21 -9.10 -11.73 0.75
C ALA A 21 -9.72 -10.79 -0.30
N VAL A 22 -9.03 -9.71 -0.68
CA VAL A 22 -9.44 -8.78 -1.74
C VAL A 22 -9.58 -9.50 -3.08
N THR A 23 -8.60 -10.34 -3.45
CA THR A 23 -8.66 -11.15 -4.68
C THR A 23 -9.82 -12.15 -4.63
N LEU A 24 -10.01 -12.84 -3.51
CA LEU A 24 -11.10 -13.81 -3.33
C LEU A 24 -12.49 -13.16 -3.35
N ALA A 25 -12.61 -11.92 -2.86
CA ALA A 25 -13.83 -11.12 -2.93
C ALA A 25 -14.09 -10.54 -4.33
N GLY A 26 -13.19 -10.75 -5.30
CA GLY A 26 -13.38 -10.33 -6.69
C GLY A 26 -13.11 -8.85 -6.96
N PHE A 27 -12.39 -8.14 -6.09
CA PHE A 27 -12.02 -6.75 -6.34
C PHE A 27 -10.83 -6.66 -7.30
N GLU A 28 -11.08 -6.15 -8.50
CA GLU A 28 -10.09 -6.05 -9.58
C GLU A 28 -9.16 -4.82 -9.44
N SER A 29 -9.48 -3.87 -8.56
CA SER A 29 -8.66 -2.68 -8.36
C SER A 29 -8.79 -2.08 -6.96
N ASP A 30 -7.75 -1.37 -6.53
CA ASP A 30 -7.77 -0.59 -5.29
C ASP A 30 -8.87 0.48 -5.27
N TYR A 31 -9.27 0.99 -6.44
CA TYR A 31 -10.36 1.96 -6.53
C TYR A 31 -11.72 1.31 -6.21
N ALA A 32 -11.99 0.14 -6.78
CA ALA A 32 -13.22 -0.62 -6.51
C ALA A 32 -13.30 -1.01 -5.03
N LEU A 33 -12.18 -1.49 -4.47
CA LEU A 33 -12.07 -1.82 -3.06
C LEU A 33 -12.30 -0.59 -2.17
N ALA A 34 -11.62 0.53 -2.44
CA ALA A 34 -11.74 1.75 -1.66
C ALA A 34 -13.19 2.28 -1.64
N ARG A 35 -13.88 2.18 -2.78
CA ARG A 35 -15.31 2.53 -2.88
C ARG A 35 -16.18 1.60 -2.04
N ALA A 36 -15.97 0.28 -2.11
CA ALA A 36 -16.72 -0.69 -1.31
C ALA A 36 -16.47 -0.55 0.20
N MET A 37 -15.25 -0.14 0.58
CA MET A 37 -14.86 0.13 1.97
C MET A 37 -15.28 1.54 2.45
N GLU A 38 -15.80 2.39 1.57
CA GLU A 38 -16.12 3.80 1.84
C GLU A 38 -14.93 4.61 2.41
N VAL A 39 -13.73 4.37 1.88
CA VAL A 39 -12.51 5.10 2.25
C VAL A 39 -11.79 5.69 1.04
N ASN A 40 -10.89 6.64 1.27
CA ASN A 40 -10.05 7.18 0.22
C ASN A 40 -9.07 6.13 -0.33
N ARG A 41 -8.88 6.09 -1.66
CA ARG A 41 -7.91 5.20 -2.31
C ARG A 41 -6.49 5.38 -1.75
N SER A 42 -6.08 6.61 -1.46
CA SER A 42 -4.77 6.90 -0.85
C SER A 42 -4.64 6.32 0.56
N THR A 43 -5.72 6.25 1.34
CA THR A 43 -5.73 5.56 2.63
C THR A 43 -5.49 4.07 2.45
N VAL A 44 -6.15 3.43 1.47
CA VAL A 44 -5.94 2.02 1.17
C VAL A 44 -4.49 1.72 0.81
N ALA A 45 -3.91 2.50 -0.09
CA ALA A 45 -2.51 2.33 -0.49
C ALA A 45 -1.56 2.45 0.71
N ARG A 46 -1.69 3.53 1.49
CA ARG A 46 -0.80 3.80 2.64
C ARG A 46 -0.92 2.73 3.73
N VAL A 47 -2.13 2.24 4.02
CA VAL A 47 -2.33 1.18 5.01
C VAL A 47 -1.75 -0.15 4.51
N ARG A 48 -1.94 -0.49 3.22
CA ARG A 48 -1.36 -1.70 2.62
C ARG A 48 0.18 -1.67 2.60
N GLN A 49 0.76 -0.48 2.41
CA GLN A 49 2.21 -0.25 2.44
C GLN A 49 2.79 -0.17 3.85
N GLY A 50 1.94 -0.13 4.89
CA GLY A 50 2.37 0.05 6.29
C GLY A 50 2.79 1.49 6.63
N GLU A 51 2.56 2.44 5.74
CA GLU A 51 2.83 3.88 5.96
C GLU A 51 1.82 4.53 6.90
N LEU A 52 0.62 3.95 7.00
CA LEU A 52 -0.47 4.41 7.85
C LEU A 52 -1.06 3.24 8.65
N GLN A 53 -1.30 3.46 9.94
CA GLN A 53 -2.01 2.49 10.76
C GLN A 53 -3.50 2.43 10.40
N PRO A 54 -4.11 1.24 10.33
CA PRO A 54 -5.53 1.10 10.04
C PRO A 54 -6.38 1.76 11.14
N GLY A 55 -7.10 2.82 10.78
CA GLY A 55 -8.06 3.48 11.67
C GLY A 55 -9.43 2.81 11.68
N PRO A 56 -10.36 3.25 12.56
CA PRO A 56 -11.70 2.66 12.70
C PRO A 56 -12.48 2.58 11.38
N ALA A 57 -12.45 3.63 10.55
CA ALA A 57 -13.13 3.65 9.26
C ALA A 57 -12.57 2.59 8.29
N PHE A 58 -11.25 2.42 8.26
CA PHE A 58 -10.63 1.39 7.43
C PHE A 58 -10.99 -0.02 7.91
N ILE A 59 -10.94 -0.25 9.23
CA ILE A 59 -11.26 -1.55 9.83
C ILE A 59 -12.72 -1.93 9.57
N GLY A 60 -13.65 -1.01 9.85
CA GLY A 60 -15.08 -1.24 9.60
C GLY A 60 -15.37 -1.46 8.11
N GLY A 61 -14.83 -0.61 7.24
CA GLY A 61 -14.98 -0.74 5.80
C GLY A 61 -14.44 -2.07 5.27
N ALA A 62 -13.29 -2.53 5.77
CA ALA A 62 -12.70 -3.81 5.37
C ALA A 62 -13.58 -5.00 5.77
N LEU A 63 -14.10 -5.02 7.00
CA LEU A 63 -14.96 -6.10 7.48
C LEU A 63 -16.31 -6.16 6.75
N THR A 64 -16.83 -5.00 6.33
CA THR A 64 -18.05 -4.92 5.52
C THR A 64 -17.79 -5.36 4.08
N ALA A 65 -16.76 -4.80 3.43
CA ALA A 65 -16.46 -5.04 2.01
C ALA A 65 -15.96 -6.46 1.73
N LEU A 66 -15.27 -7.07 2.70
CA LEU A 66 -14.69 -8.41 2.57
C LEU A 66 -15.47 -9.47 3.36
N ALA A 67 -16.75 -9.23 3.67
CA ALA A 67 -17.59 -10.24 4.32
C ALA A 67 -17.53 -11.59 3.55
N PRO A 68 -17.43 -12.74 4.24
CA PRO A 68 -17.63 -12.95 5.68
C PRO A 68 -16.35 -12.87 6.54
N MET A 69 -15.26 -12.26 6.07
CA MET A 69 -13.99 -12.17 6.79
C MET A 69 -14.16 -11.52 8.17
N GLN A 70 -13.47 -12.05 9.16
CA GLN A 70 -13.47 -11.55 10.53
C GLN A 70 -12.24 -10.69 10.82
N PHE A 71 -12.27 -9.97 11.94
CA PHE A 71 -11.15 -9.10 12.35
C PHE A 71 -9.82 -9.86 12.44
N ALA A 72 -9.83 -11.07 13.00
CA ALA A 72 -8.62 -11.88 13.18
C ALA A 72 -8.00 -12.38 11.85
N ASP A 73 -8.80 -12.45 10.78
CA ASP A 73 -8.34 -12.88 9.45
C ASP A 73 -7.54 -11.76 8.76
N LEU A 74 -7.93 -10.51 8.99
CA LEU A 74 -7.40 -9.34 8.28
C LEU A 74 -6.42 -8.53 9.11
N PHE A 75 -6.53 -8.55 10.44
CA PHE A 75 -5.78 -7.69 11.34
C PHE A 75 -5.05 -8.47 12.44
N ALA A 76 -4.02 -7.86 13.00
CA ALA A 76 -3.30 -8.35 14.17
C ALA A 76 -3.25 -7.25 15.24
N VAL A 77 -3.36 -7.62 16.51
CA VAL A 77 -3.16 -6.72 17.64
C VAL A 77 -1.77 -6.97 18.19
N GLU A 78 -0.89 -5.97 18.14
CA GLU A 78 0.48 -6.04 18.65
C GLU A 78 0.63 -5.17 19.89
N ARG A 79 1.43 -5.63 20.85
CA ARG A 79 1.80 -4.82 22.01
C ARG A 79 2.96 -3.89 21.65
N ILE A 80 2.75 -2.59 21.87
CA ILE A 80 3.80 -1.58 21.79
C ILE A 80 4.67 -1.74 23.04
N GLY A 81 5.89 -2.26 22.86
CA GLY A 81 6.86 -2.44 23.94
C GLY A 81 7.71 -3.70 23.86
N ASP A 82 7.28 -4.73 23.12
CA ASP A 82 7.90 -6.07 23.15
C ASP A 82 9.05 -6.26 22.13
N ARG A 83 9.39 -5.26 21.31
CA ARG A 83 10.46 -5.32 20.27
C ARG A 83 11.91 -5.32 20.82
N GLU A 84 12.12 -5.53 22.12
CA GLU A 84 13.46 -5.74 22.72
C GLU A 84 13.68 -7.13 23.34
N ALA A 85 12.77 -8.09 23.15
CA ALA A 85 12.96 -9.47 23.63
C ALA A 85 13.13 -10.50 22.51
N GLY A 86 13.67 -10.09 21.35
CA GLY A 86 13.88 -10.96 20.19
C GLY A 86 15.16 -10.62 19.44
N VAL A 87 16.31 -10.89 20.05
CA VAL A 87 17.55 -11.12 19.29
C VAL A 87 17.47 -12.53 18.71
N SER A 88 17.54 -12.64 17.38
CA SER A 88 17.96 -13.86 16.70
C SER A 88 18.78 -13.51 15.45
N VAL A 89 20.09 -13.51 15.65
CA VAL A 89 21.20 -14.01 14.81
C VAL A 89 21.07 -14.03 13.28
N ASP A 90 22.11 -13.51 12.63
CA ASP A 90 22.55 -13.81 11.26
C ASP A 90 22.29 -15.26 10.81
N ALA A 91 21.58 -15.43 9.69
CA ALA A 91 21.79 -16.50 8.73
C ALA A 91 21.24 -16.06 7.36
N GLY A 92 22.10 -16.09 6.35
CA GLY A 92 21.76 -15.70 4.98
C GLY A 92 20.94 -16.73 4.20
N VAL A 93 20.70 -16.35 2.94
CA VAL A 93 20.24 -17.13 1.77
C VAL A 93 18.73 -17.10 1.45
N SER A 94 18.42 -16.26 0.45
CA SER A 94 17.63 -16.43 -0.81
C SER A 94 16.24 -17.12 -0.77
N VAL A 95 15.21 -16.74 -1.56
CA VAL A 95 15.15 -16.59 -3.04
C VAL A 95 13.89 -15.81 -3.49
N GLY A 96 14.00 -14.98 -4.55
CA GLY A 96 12.95 -14.58 -5.53
C GLY A 96 11.77 -13.74 -5.02
N GLU A 97 11.30 -12.64 -5.61
CA GLU A 97 11.27 -12.15 -6.98
C GLU A 97 11.19 -10.61 -6.98
N ALA A 98 11.88 -9.99 -7.95
CA ALA A 98 11.69 -8.65 -8.52
C ALA A 98 11.04 -7.54 -7.66
N ASN A 99 11.87 -6.78 -6.95
CA ASN A 99 11.51 -5.40 -6.55
C ASN A 99 11.89 -4.47 -7.72
N VAL A 100 10.93 -4.17 -8.61
CA VAL A 100 11.10 -3.11 -9.61
C VAL A 100 11.01 -1.78 -8.88
N VAL A 101 12.18 -1.21 -8.58
CA VAL A 101 12.32 0.16 -8.08
C VAL A 101 12.03 1.10 -9.25
N TYR A 102 10.86 1.75 -9.23
CA TYR A 102 10.64 2.92 -10.08
C TYR A 102 11.32 4.13 -9.42
N SER A 103 12.51 4.47 -9.91
CA SER A 103 13.13 5.78 -9.67
C SER A 103 12.35 6.84 -10.45
N ALA A 104 11.66 7.72 -9.73
CA ALA A 104 11.18 8.98 -10.28
C ALA A 104 12.27 10.04 -10.08
N GLU A 105 13.14 10.18 -11.08
CA GLU A 105 14.00 11.36 -11.20
C GLU A 105 13.37 12.35 -12.17
N ALA A 106 12.98 13.49 -11.59
CA ALA A 106 12.55 14.68 -12.29
C ALA A 106 13.72 15.26 -13.11
N GLY A 107 13.44 15.68 -14.34
CA GLY A 107 14.39 16.44 -15.16
C GLY A 107 13.74 16.87 -16.48
N GLY A 108 13.38 18.15 -16.60
CA GLY A 108 12.56 18.66 -17.68
C GLY A 108 13.29 19.09 -18.96
N VAL A 109 12.43 19.41 -19.94
CA VAL A 109 12.56 20.36 -21.06
C VAL A 109 13.48 19.97 -22.23
N GLN A 110 12.91 19.73 -23.44
CA GLN A 110 13.14 20.61 -24.60
C GLN A 110 12.32 20.26 -25.86
N GLN A 111 11.57 21.28 -26.32
CA GLN A 111 11.33 21.75 -27.69
C GLN A 111 10.62 20.86 -28.73
N ALA A 112 9.40 21.30 -29.06
CA ALA A 112 8.65 20.97 -30.25
C ALA A 112 9.37 21.51 -31.50
N GLY A 113 9.69 20.63 -32.45
CA GLY A 113 10.12 20.98 -33.80
C GLY A 113 9.11 20.46 -34.81
N GLY A 114 8.76 21.28 -35.81
CA GLY A 114 8.03 20.81 -36.99
C GLY A 114 7.23 21.86 -37.73
N THR A 115 7.88 22.89 -38.29
CA THR A 115 7.31 23.66 -39.40
C THR A 115 7.29 22.78 -40.63
N VAL A 116 6.09 22.45 -41.15
CA VAL A 116 5.92 21.82 -42.46
C VAL A 116 5.87 22.93 -43.50
N VAL A 117 6.95 23.09 -44.28
CA VAL A 117 6.92 23.87 -45.51
C VAL A 117 6.42 22.95 -46.61
N ASP A 118 5.18 23.18 -47.03
CA ASP A 118 4.59 22.57 -48.23
C ASP A 118 5.10 23.33 -49.46
N SER A 119 5.69 22.58 -50.39
CA SER A 119 6.24 23.08 -51.65
C SER A 119 5.51 22.41 -52.81
N GLY A 120 4.76 23.21 -53.57
CA GLY A 120 4.53 23.01 -55.00
C GLY A 120 3.13 23.41 -55.50
N PRO A 121 2.94 23.67 -56.82
CA PRO A 121 3.92 24.04 -57.83
C PRO A 121 3.60 25.34 -58.58
N ASP A 122 4.64 25.81 -59.24
CA ASP A 122 4.73 26.79 -60.34
C ASP A 122 3.70 26.51 -61.46
N ARG A 123 2.76 27.45 -61.69
CA ARG A 123 2.14 27.81 -62.99
C ARG A 123 1.40 29.14 -62.92
#